data_AF-A0A6A5ZTI8-F1
#
_entry.id   AF-A0A6A5ZTI8-F1
#
_cell.length_a   1.000
_cell.length_b   1.000
_cell.length_c   1.000
_cell.angle_alpha   90.00
_cell.angle_beta   90.00
_cell.angle_gamma   90.00
#
_symmetry.space_group_name_H-M   'P 1'
#
loop_
_entity.id
_entity.type
_entity.pdbx_description
1 polymer ?
#
loop_
_entity_poly.entity_id
_entity_poly.type
_entity_poly.pdbx_seq_one_letter_code
_entity_poly.pdbx_strand_id
1 'polypeptide(L)'
;MASPQAQSATSSEVKRKAAREVIDILHEIATLLNTNLDRQQLSYCVSLIENGANPEALAKVIRQLREEYPEPEDDEDAGAEAGAAAR
;
A
#
# COMPACT_ATOMS: atom_id res chain seq x y z
N MET A 1 -3.86 13.43 -43.04
CA MET A 1 -3.62 12.02 -42.72
C MET A 1 -3.01 11.98 -41.34
N ALA A 2 -3.78 11.60 -40.30
CA ALA A 2 -3.31 11.64 -38.92
C ALA A 2 -2.32 10.48 -38.68
N SER A 3 -1.12 10.79 -38.21
CA SER A 3 -0.05 9.83 -37.96
C SER A 3 -0.48 8.78 -36.91
N PRO A 4 -0.19 7.48 -37.10
CA PRO A 4 -0.62 6.39 -36.20
C PRO A 4 -0.02 6.47 -34.78
N GLN A 5 1.00 7.31 -34.59
CA GLN A 5 1.71 7.46 -33.31
C GLN A 5 0.89 8.21 -32.23
N ALA A 6 -0.07 9.04 -32.62
CA ALA A 6 -0.94 9.77 -31.68
C ALA A 6 -1.99 8.88 -31.00
N GLN A 7 -2.40 7.78 -31.65
CA GLN A 7 -3.39 6.83 -31.09
C GLN A 7 -2.76 5.89 -30.03
N SER A 8 -1.45 5.66 -30.09
CA SER A 8 -0.73 4.82 -29.13
C SER A 8 -0.49 5.52 -27.79
N ALA A 9 -0.20 6.83 -27.82
CA ALA A 9 0.07 7.60 -26.60
C ALA A 9 -1.17 7.66 -25.69
N THR A 10 -2.33 7.98 -26.28
CA THR A 10 -3.61 8.08 -25.56
C THR A 10 -4.03 6.75 -24.93
N SER A 11 -3.82 5.62 -25.62
CA SER A 11 -4.11 4.29 -25.08
C SER A 11 -3.28 3.96 -23.83
N SER A 12 -2.00 4.35 -23.82
CA SER A 12 -1.11 4.12 -22.68
C SER A 12 -1.50 4.96 -21.47
N GLU A 13 -1.94 6.20 -21.68
CA GLU A 13 -2.42 7.09 -20.62
C GLU A 13 -3.73 6.59 -20.01
N VAL A 14 -4.66 6.12 -20.85
CA VAL A 14 -5.91 5.49 -20.39
C VAL A 14 -5.63 4.27 -19.52
N LYS A 15 -4.71 3.39 -19.93
CA LYS A 15 -4.31 2.22 -19.12
C LYS A 15 -3.69 2.62 -17.78
N ARG A 16 -2.81 3.63 -17.76
CA ARG A 16 -2.21 4.14 -16.51
C ARG A 16 -3.26 4.74 -15.57
N LYS A 17 -4.24 5.46 -16.11
CA LYS A 17 -5.34 6.03 -15.32
C LYS A 17 -6.20 4.91 -14.71
N ALA A 18 -6.58 3.92 -15.51
CA ALA A 18 -7.36 2.78 -15.05
C ALA A 18 -6.61 1.98 -13.96
N ALA A 19 -5.30 1.74 -14.12
CA ALA A 19 -4.51 1.04 -13.12
C ALA A 19 -4.47 1.77 -11.77
N ARG A 20 -4.41 3.11 -11.78
CA ARG A 20 -4.49 3.91 -10.54
C ARG A 20 -5.85 3.75 -9.88
N GLU A 21 -6.92 3.90 -10.64
CA GLU A 21 -8.30 3.77 -10.15
C GLU A 21 -8.58 2.38 -9.55
N VAL A 22 -8.03 1.32 -10.16
CA VAL A 22 -8.10 -0.04 -9.59
C VAL A 22 -7.43 -0.11 -8.23
N ILE A 23 -6.21 0.43 -8.08
CA ILE A 23 -5.52 0.43 -6.78
C ILE A 23 -6.27 1.29 -5.75
N ASP A 24 -6.87 2.41 -6.18
CA ASP A 24 -7.70 3.26 -5.31
C ASP A 24 -8.88 2.48 -4.72
N ILE A 25 -9.65 1.80 -5.58
CA ILE A 25 -10.80 0.99 -5.17
C ILE A 25 -10.35 -0.17 -4.26
N LEU A 26 -9.28 -0.87 -4.63
CA LEU A 26 -8.77 -1.98 -3.83
C LEU A 26 -8.28 -1.53 -2.45
N HIS A 27 -7.67 -0.35 -2.36
CA HIS A 27 -7.21 0.20 -1.08
C HIS A 27 -8.37 0.62 -0.19
N GLU A 28 -9.45 1.16 -0.76
CA GLU A 28 -10.68 1.47 -0.03
C GLU A 28 -11.31 0.18 0.53
N ILE A 29 -11.42 -0.87 -0.28
CA ILE A 29 -11.88 -2.20 0.17
C ILE A 29 -10.98 -2.74 1.29
N ALA A 30 -9.66 -2.66 1.12
CA ALA A 30 -8.67 -3.12 2.10
C ALA A 30 -8.79 -2.39 3.44
N THR A 31 -9.12 -1.10 3.39
CA THR A 31 -9.36 -0.25 4.57
C THR A 31 -10.67 -0.66 5.27
N LEU A 32 -11.76 -0.81 4.52
CA LEU A 32 -13.05 -1.26 5.07
C LEU A 32 -12.97 -2.63 5.75
N LEU A 33 -12.11 -3.51 5.24
CA LEU A 33 -11.86 -4.84 5.79
C LEU A 33 -10.79 -4.87 6.88
N ASN A 34 -10.23 -3.70 7.27
CA ASN A 34 -9.17 -3.57 8.28
C ASN A 34 -8.00 -4.54 8.04
N THR A 35 -7.55 -4.66 6.79
CA THR A 35 -6.40 -5.50 6.44
C THR A 35 -5.06 -4.87 6.85
N ASN A 36 -5.08 -3.57 7.16
CA ASN A 36 -3.93 -2.73 7.49
C ASN A 36 -2.84 -2.80 6.41
N LEU A 37 -3.20 -2.95 5.14
CA LEU A 37 -2.25 -2.87 4.02
C LEU A 37 -2.24 -1.44 3.49
N ASP A 38 -1.06 -0.82 3.46
CA ASP A 38 -0.92 0.45 2.77
C ASP A 38 -0.98 0.27 1.24
N ARG A 39 -1.09 1.37 0.51
CA ARG A 39 -1.18 1.39 -0.95
C ARG A 39 -0.01 0.68 -1.64
N GLN A 40 1.20 0.85 -1.13
CA GLN A 40 2.41 0.29 -1.72
C GLN A 40 2.47 -1.22 -1.49
N GLN A 41 2.19 -1.67 -0.25
CA GLN A 41 2.04 -3.08 0.11
C GLN A 41 0.97 -3.77 -0.74
N LEU A 42 -0.18 -3.11 -0.93
CA LEU A 42 -1.26 -3.63 -1.77
C LEU A 42 -0.85 -3.75 -3.24
N SER A 43 -0.11 -2.76 -3.77
CA SER A 43 0.46 -2.82 -5.13
C SER A 43 1.42 -4.00 -5.29
N TYR A 44 2.22 -4.32 -4.28
CA TYR A 44 3.07 -5.51 -4.30
C TYR A 44 2.25 -6.80 -4.29
N CYS A 45 1.21 -6.87 -3.46
CA CYS A 45 0.32 -8.02 -3.40
C CYS A 45 -0.35 -8.29 -4.76
N VAL A 46 -0.88 -7.24 -5.40
CA VAL A 46 -1.46 -7.34 -6.75
C VAL A 46 -0.42 -7.86 -7.74
N SER A 47 0.79 -7.27 -7.74
CA SER A 47 1.86 -7.69 -8.65
C SER A 47 2.25 -9.15 -8.44
N LEU A 48 2.36 -9.61 -7.20
CA LEU A 48 2.70 -11.01 -6.88
C LEU A 48 1.60 -11.97 -7.35
N ILE A 49 0.33 -11.61 -7.14
CA ILE A 49 -0.83 -12.40 -7.57
C ILE A 49 -0.90 -12.47 -9.10
N GLU A 50 -0.65 -11.35 -9.80
CA GLU A 50 -0.57 -11.31 -11.26
C GLU A 50 0.57 -12.18 -11.82
N ASN A 51 1.66 -12.35 -11.04
CA ASN A 51 2.76 -13.26 -11.36
C ASN A 51 2.49 -14.72 -10.91
N GLY A 52 1.28 -15.04 -10.45
CA GLY A 52 0.85 -16.41 -10.14
C GLY A 52 1.01 -16.82 -8.68
N ALA A 53 1.32 -15.88 -7.77
CA ALA A 53 1.31 -16.18 -6.33
C ALA A 53 -0.12 -16.51 -5.87
N ASN A 54 -0.26 -17.55 -5.05
CA ASN A 54 -1.54 -17.89 -4.44
C ASN A 54 -1.90 -16.84 -3.36
N PRO A 55 -3.11 -16.23 -3.41
CA PRO A 55 -3.48 -15.15 -2.49
C PRO A 55 -3.62 -15.61 -1.03
N GLU A 56 -4.08 -16.83 -0.79
CA GLU A 56 -4.19 -17.38 0.58
C GLU A 56 -2.82 -17.64 1.21
N ALA A 57 -1.89 -18.18 0.42
CA ALA A 57 -0.51 -18.40 0.87
C ALA A 57 0.19 -17.05 1.15
N LEU A 58 0.01 -16.07 0.26
CA LEU A 58 0.55 -14.73 0.45
C LEU A 58 0.01 -14.07 1.73
N ALA A 59 -1.29 -14.19 2.00
CA ALA A 59 -1.89 -13.67 3.23
C ALA A 59 -1.29 -14.31 4.49
N LYS A 60 -1.01 -15.63 4.46
CA LYS A 60 -0.32 -16.32 5.57
C LYS A 60 1.08 -15.77 5.80
N VAL A 61 1.85 -15.55 4.72
CA VAL A 61 3.20 -14.98 4.80
C VAL A 61 3.17 -13.56 5.36
N ILE A 62 2.24 -12.71 4.90
CA ILE A 62 2.09 -11.33 5.43
C ILE A 62 1.80 -11.34 6.93
N ARG A 63 0.90 -12.21 7.40
CA ARG A 63 0.61 -12.34 8.84
C ARG A 63 1.83 -12.78 9.62
N GLN A 64 2.54 -13.81 9.14
CA GLN A 64 3.76 -14.29 9.78
C GLN A 64 4.82 -13.20 9.88
N LEU A 65 5.06 -12.44 8.81
CA LEU A 65 6.05 -11.35 8.81
C LEU A 65 5.70 -10.24 9.80
N ARG A 66 4.41 -9.90 9.96
CA ARG A 66 3.96 -8.91 10.95
C ARG A 66 4.11 -9.39 12.39
N GLU A 67 3.98 -10.70 12.62
CA GLU A 67 4.21 -11.30 13.93
C GLU A 67 5.71 -11.35 14.27
N GLU A 68 6.57 -11.64 13.28
CA GLU A 68 8.03 -11.73 13.46
C GLU A 68 8.71 -10.36 13.53
N TYR A 69 8.15 -9.38 12.83
CA TYR A 69 8.63 -7.99 12.77
C TYR A 69 7.48 -7.04 13.10
N PRO A 70 7.12 -6.88 14.39
CA PRO A 70 6.14 -5.89 14.80
C PRO A 70 6.67 -4.49 14.44
N GLU A 71 5.79 -3.63 13.92
CA GLU A 71 6.11 -2.21 13.75
C GLU A 71 6.50 -1.64 15.12
N PRO A 72 7.61 -0.87 15.21
CA PRO A 72 7.99 -0.25 16.46
C PRO A 72 6.84 0.66 16.91
N GLU A 73 6.38 0.48 18.15
CA GLU A 73 5.49 1.44 18.78
C GLU A 73 6.28 2.75 18.88
N ASP A 74 5.80 3.81 18.23
CA ASP A 74 6.34 5.15 18.41
C ASP A 74 6.13 5.54 19.87
N ASP A 75 7.13 5.31 20.72
CA ASP A 75 7.19 5.77 22.11
C ASP A 75 7.35 7.30 22.14
N GLU A 76 6.34 8.03 21.66
CA GLU A 76 6.17 9.47 21.91
C GLU A 76 5.60 9.70 23.32
N ASP A 77 6.25 9.18 24.37
CA ASP A 77 5.99 9.62 25.75
C ASP A 77 7.27 9.57 26.61
N ALA A 78 8.24 10.41 26.25
CA ALA A 78 9.38 10.71 27.12
C ALA A 78 9.86 12.16 26.91
N GLY A 79 9.02 13.15 27.26
CA GLY A 79 9.47 14.53 27.15
C GLY A 79 8.52 15.61 27.64
N ALA A 80 8.15 15.65 28.93
CA ALA A 80 7.85 16.92 29.63
C ALA A 80 7.58 16.75 31.15
N GLU A 81 8.58 16.36 31.96
CA GLU A 81 8.62 16.79 33.38
C GLU A 81 10.07 16.92 33.86
N ALA A 82 10.70 18.06 33.58
CA ALA A 82 11.89 18.51 34.30
C ALA A 82 11.99 20.04 34.21
N GLY A 83 11.20 20.76 35.02
CA GLY A 83 11.21 22.22 34.98
C GLY A 83 10.35 22.93 36.01
N ALA A 84 10.26 22.45 37.24
CA ALA A 84 9.57 23.17 38.32
C ALA A 84 10.29 23.02 39.67
N ALA A 85 11.56 23.44 39.74
CA ALA A 85 12.23 23.71 41.02
C ALA A 85 13.48 24.58 40.82
N ALA A 86 13.30 25.88 40.52
CA ALA A 86 14.24 26.94 40.89
C ALA A 86 13.74 28.31 40.41
N ARG A 87 13.04 29.03 41.29
CA ARG A 87 13.31 30.43 41.71
C ARG A 87 12.14 31.02 42.47
#